data_AF-A0A9P6SEQ0-F1
#
_entry.id   AF-A0A9P6SEQ0-F1
#
_cell.length_a   1.000
_cell.length_b   1.000
_cell.length_c   1.000
_cell.angle_alpha   90.00
_cell.angle_beta   90.00
_cell.angle_gamma   90.00
#
_symmetry.space_group_name_H-M   'P 1'
#
loop_
_entity.id
_entity.type
_entity.pdbx_description
1 polymer ?
#
loop_
_entity_poly.entity_id
_entity_poly.type
_entity_poly.pdbx_seq_one_letter_code
_entity_poly.pdbx_strand_id
1 'polypeptide(L)'
;MTVHQDQEKSTLLNHQEGTQVHVGISAEGANEQQPAPSAYVHQKRVQDRSTNPSLWNTKEFYVYYIVFLVCVPYMFMTGHDASAEYNPNYEKFKDLLSDGWFGFKMDNSDQQYANFRNNIPILAAVMCIYLPLSHLFKHFMVPVTPIKSAHQPLYRTYFFLAFSFIYIYFMHGNSLLKIGAIVGVNFAIAKLGGSSRLMPTFTWIFNLAVLFMNEKYRGYNFEDFHSSLAWLDNNRGMNSRWDVTFNFTMLRLVSFNLDYYWSLRQTREERLKIDHDRAPESDKERVSTPTFTEDYNLVNYLAFTLYAPLYVAGPIMTFNDFISQLRYPKVIPGKDLAMWLARLIFCLFTMEFMMHYMHLVAISKRQAWENDPILQICMIGLFNLVLIWLKLMIIWRFFRFWALLDGIEAPENMIRCVLNNYSALGFWRSWHKSYNLWTLRYIYIPLGGSRYAIYNIWVVFTFVAIWHDINLKLLAWAWLISFFVLPEIIASKVFSKKKWGSWPHYRHLCAVGAVGNIFMMMVANLVGFSLGLENTMKMLSDLFGSLYGWSIMCCCFCAIFVCAQMQFEIREAEKRRGIFRNC
;
A
#
# COMPACT_ATOMS: atom_id res chain seq x y z
N MET A 1 -24.98 62.40 -3.99
CA MET A 1 -24.85 62.95 -2.64
C MET A 1 -25.33 61.88 -1.66
N THR A 2 -24.50 61.58 -0.64
CA THR A 2 -24.83 61.01 0.70
C THR A 2 -25.64 59.70 0.74
N VAL A 3 -25.07 58.51 1.03
CA VAL A 3 -24.46 58.02 2.29
C VAL A 3 -25.25 58.43 3.53
N HIS A 4 -25.97 57.46 4.11
CA HIS A 4 -26.63 57.49 5.41
C HIS A 4 -26.21 56.23 6.20
N GLN A 5 -25.65 56.47 7.39
CA GLN A 5 -25.98 55.83 8.68
C GLN A 5 -25.66 54.33 8.88
N ASP A 6 -25.11 53.86 10.00
CA ASP A 6 -24.81 54.48 11.29
C ASP A 6 -23.71 53.68 12.01
N GLN A 7 -22.67 54.39 12.43
CA GLN A 7 -21.80 54.04 13.55
C GLN A 7 -22.39 54.74 14.78
N GLU A 8 -22.69 54.02 15.86
CA GLU A 8 -22.38 54.49 17.22
C GLU A 8 -22.72 53.44 18.27
N LYS A 9 -21.68 52.81 18.86
CA LYS A 9 -21.29 52.99 20.28
C LYS A 9 -20.38 51.85 20.73
N SER A 10 -19.08 52.12 20.67
CA SER A 10 -18.14 51.58 21.64
C SER A 10 -18.25 52.41 22.91
N THR A 11 -18.46 51.79 24.08
CA THR A 11 -17.42 51.73 25.13
C THR A 11 -17.92 50.94 26.34
N LEU A 12 -17.11 49.92 26.68
CA LEU A 12 -16.81 49.45 28.04
C LEU A 12 -17.93 48.78 28.83
N LEU A 13 -17.85 47.45 28.92
CA LEU A 13 -17.79 46.75 30.20
C LEU A 13 -17.11 45.38 30.04
N ASN A 14 -15.95 45.28 30.68
CA ASN A 14 -15.21 44.05 30.95
C ASN A 14 -16.08 43.06 31.73
N HIS A 15 -16.31 41.87 31.16
CA HIS A 15 -16.17 40.55 31.80
C HIS A 15 -16.91 39.52 30.95
N GLN A 16 -16.16 38.74 30.17
CA GLN A 16 -16.45 37.33 29.89
C GLN A 16 -15.26 36.75 29.10
N GLU A 17 -14.25 36.30 29.84
CA GLU A 17 -13.24 35.38 29.31
C GLU A 17 -13.91 34.04 29.00
N GLY A 18 -14.31 33.87 27.73
CA GLY A 18 -14.58 32.56 27.15
C GLY A 18 -13.27 31.96 26.66
N THR A 19 -12.65 31.12 27.49
CA THR A 19 -11.46 30.32 27.17
C THR A 19 -11.70 29.42 25.95
N GLN A 20 -11.37 29.90 24.75
CA GLN A 20 -11.26 29.05 23.57
C GLN A 20 -9.93 28.28 23.61
N VAL A 21 -10.02 27.01 24.00
CA VAL A 21 -8.91 26.06 23.95
C VAL A 21 -8.63 25.72 22.49
N HIS A 22 -7.65 26.40 21.89
CA HIS A 22 -7.03 25.97 20.63
C HIS A 22 -6.32 24.62 20.82
N VAL A 23 -6.97 23.53 20.40
CA VAL A 23 -6.35 22.22 20.26
C VAL A 23 -5.74 22.11 18.88
N GLY A 24 -4.43 22.28 18.81
CA GLY A 24 -3.60 22.02 17.64
C GLY A 24 -3.67 20.56 17.23
N ILE A 25 -4.47 20.29 16.21
CA ILE A 25 -4.14 19.32 15.17
C ILE A 25 -3.84 20.20 13.95
N SER A 26 -2.65 20.79 13.91
CA SER A 26 -2.27 21.68 12.82
C SER A 26 -2.14 20.88 11.53
N ALA A 27 -3.05 21.16 10.61
CA ALA A 27 -2.87 20.94 9.18
C ALA A 27 -2.06 22.11 8.57
N GLU A 28 -1.02 22.57 9.26
CA GLU A 28 -0.03 23.49 8.70
C GLU A 28 1.19 22.67 8.28
N GLY A 29 1.18 22.33 7.00
CA GLY A 29 2.34 21.91 6.23
C GLY A 29 2.24 22.59 4.88
N ALA A 30 2.20 23.92 4.90
CA ALA A 30 2.19 24.81 3.76
C ALA A 30 3.23 25.91 4.03
N ASN A 31 4.09 26.15 3.04
CA ASN A 31 5.31 26.96 3.04
C ASN A 31 6.49 26.40 3.85
N GLU A 32 7.42 25.76 3.14
CA GLU A 32 8.86 26.08 3.21
C GLU A 32 9.61 25.30 2.13
N GLN A 33 10.43 26.03 1.37
CA GLN A 33 11.19 25.63 0.19
C GLN A 33 12.18 24.49 0.50
N GLN A 34 12.27 23.49 -0.36
CA GLN A 34 13.43 22.59 -0.42
C GLN A 34 14.34 23.05 -1.59
N PRO A 35 15.58 22.55 -1.72
CA PRO A 35 16.28 22.49 -3.01
C PRO A 35 16.73 21.06 -3.38
N ALA A 36 16.94 20.82 -4.68
CA ALA A 36 17.16 19.53 -5.34
C ALA A 36 18.57 18.90 -5.08
N PRO A 37 18.82 17.63 -5.47
CA PRO A 37 19.66 16.70 -4.69
C PRO A 37 21.12 16.60 -5.14
N SER A 38 22.04 16.59 -4.18
CA SER A 38 23.28 15.81 -4.28
C SER A 38 23.76 15.38 -2.90
N ALA A 39 24.24 14.13 -2.82
CA ALA A 39 24.89 13.49 -1.67
C ALA A 39 24.11 13.43 -0.34
N TYR A 40 23.66 12.20 -0.03
CA TYR A 40 23.36 11.67 1.30
C TYR A 40 23.94 12.47 2.50
N VAL A 41 23.18 13.44 3.01
CA VAL A 41 23.35 13.98 4.37
C VAL A 41 21.96 14.23 4.96
N HIS A 42 21.70 13.60 6.11
CA HIS A 42 20.49 13.78 6.90
C HIS A 42 20.22 15.27 7.21
N GLN A 43 19.16 15.86 6.63
CA GLN A 43 18.62 17.13 7.13
C GLN A 43 17.18 16.98 7.65
N LYS A 44 17.10 17.23 8.96
CA LYS A 44 15.98 17.09 9.89
C LYS A 44 14.78 17.95 9.51
N ARG A 45 13.59 17.33 9.41
CA ARG A 45 12.33 18.02 9.74
C ARG A 45 12.41 18.52 11.17
N VAL A 46 12.04 19.77 11.41
CA VAL A 46 11.82 20.32 12.75
C VAL A 46 10.46 19.83 13.26
N GLN A 47 10.31 18.52 13.43
CA GLN A 47 9.28 17.94 14.28
C GLN A 47 9.97 17.65 15.61
N ASP A 48 9.47 18.25 16.69
CA ASP A 48 9.84 18.08 18.10
C ASP A 48 11.12 17.23 18.31
N ARG A 49 12.27 17.90 18.30
CA ARG A 49 13.62 17.29 18.31
C ARG A 49 13.96 16.63 19.66
N SER A 50 12.99 16.43 20.56
CA SER A 50 13.17 15.73 21.81
C SER A 50 13.21 14.22 21.55
N THR A 51 14.40 13.65 21.42
CA THR A 51 14.58 12.20 21.47
C THR A 51 14.83 11.75 22.89
N ASN A 52 14.20 10.66 23.31
CA ASN A 52 14.50 10.08 24.61
C ASN A 52 15.90 9.42 24.61
N PRO A 53 16.58 9.34 25.77
CA PRO A 53 17.82 8.57 25.89
C PRO A 53 17.57 7.10 25.52
N SER A 54 18.62 6.42 25.06
CA SER A 54 18.47 5.02 24.64
C SER A 54 18.19 4.11 25.83
N LEU A 55 17.22 3.22 25.65
CA LEU A 55 16.83 2.23 26.64
C LEU A 55 17.49 0.87 26.42
N TRP A 56 18.21 0.67 25.31
CA TRP A 56 18.79 -0.63 24.92
C TRP A 56 19.71 -1.28 25.98
N ASN A 57 20.36 -0.47 26.83
CA ASN A 57 21.30 -0.93 27.86
C ASN A 57 20.72 -0.82 29.28
N THR A 58 19.40 -0.74 29.42
CA THR A 58 18.72 -0.68 30.72
C THR A 58 18.40 -2.08 31.23
N LYS A 59 18.32 -2.25 32.57
CA LYS A 59 17.91 -3.52 33.21
C LYS A 59 16.57 -4.05 32.66
N GLU A 60 15.64 -3.14 32.41
CA GLU A 60 14.34 -3.46 31.80
C GLU A 60 14.50 -4.12 30.43
N PHE A 61 15.33 -3.55 29.54
CA PHE A 61 15.52 -4.10 28.19
C PHE A 61 16.31 -5.41 28.18
N TYR A 62 17.20 -5.63 29.14
CA TYR A 62 17.83 -6.95 29.29
C TYR A 62 16.80 -8.05 29.60
N VAL A 63 15.79 -7.76 30.43
CA VAL A 63 14.66 -8.69 30.66
C VAL A 63 13.88 -8.92 29.37
N TYR A 64 13.60 -7.85 28.61
CA TYR A 64 12.91 -7.96 27.31
C TYR A 64 13.69 -8.78 26.29
N TYR A 65 15.03 -8.69 26.26
CA TYR A 65 15.84 -9.54 25.39
C TYR A 65 15.72 -11.02 25.77
N ILE A 66 15.70 -11.36 27.06
CA ILE A 66 15.52 -12.75 27.51
C ILE A 66 14.17 -13.28 27.04
N VAL A 67 13.09 -12.51 27.25
CA VAL A 67 11.76 -12.89 26.78
C VAL A 67 11.75 -13.07 25.26
N PHE A 68 12.33 -12.15 24.51
CA PHE A 68 12.38 -12.23 23.05
C PHE A 68 13.19 -13.43 22.56
N LEU A 69 14.36 -13.70 23.17
CA LEU A 69 15.24 -14.83 22.86
C LEU A 69 14.61 -16.19 23.17
N VAL A 70 13.63 -16.26 24.07
CA VAL A 70 12.89 -17.49 24.37
C VAL A 70 11.64 -17.60 23.50
N CYS A 71 10.81 -16.54 23.46
CA CYS A 71 9.52 -16.58 22.78
C CYS A 71 9.66 -16.72 21.27
N VAL A 72 10.57 -16.00 20.62
CA VAL A 72 10.66 -16.04 19.15
C VAL A 72 11.08 -17.42 18.63
N PRO A 73 12.16 -18.05 19.12
CA PRO A 73 12.48 -19.42 18.71
C PRO A 73 11.36 -20.41 19.01
N TYR A 74 10.69 -20.28 20.16
CA TYR A 74 9.56 -21.14 20.52
C TYR A 74 8.36 -20.98 19.56
N MET A 75 8.07 -19.77 19.10
CA MET A 75 7.05 -19.51 18.08
C MET A 75 7.41 -20.23 16.76
N PHE A 76 8.65 -20.09 16.29
CA PHE A 76 9.10 -20.77 15.07
C PHE A 76 9.06 -22.30 15.21
N MET A 77 9.51 -22.84 16.33
CA MET A 77 9.46 -24.28 16.62
C MET A 77 8.01 -24.78 16.60
N THR A 78 7.10 -24.08 17.28
CA THR A 78 5.68 -24.45 17.33
C THR A 78 5.03 -24.39 15.94
N GLY A 79 5.38 -23.39 15.12
CA GLY A 79 4.89 -23.28 13.74
C GLY A 79 5.43 -24.39 12.83
N HIS A 80 6.68 -24.79 13.02
CA HIS A 80 7.29 -25.94 12.34
C HIS A 80 6.60 -27.25 12.76
N ASP A 81 6.43 -27.49 14.06
CA ASP A 81 5.81 -28.69 14.63
C ASP A 81 4.38 -28.91 14.13
N ALA A 82 3.65 -27.83 13.87
CA ALA A 82 2.32 -27.86 13.28
C ALA A 82 2.32 -28.40 11.83
N SER A 83 3.47 -28.38 11.15
CA SER A 83 3.61 -28.75 9.74
C SER A 83 4.59 -29.90 9.47
N ALA A 84 5.21 -30.41 10.53
CA ALA A 84 6.22 -31.45 10.46
C ALA A 84 5.61 -32.81 10.11
N GLU A 85 6.42 -33.71 9.54
CA GLU A 85 5.97 -35.04 9.07
C GLU A 85 5.39 -35.92 10.19
N TYR A 86 5.83 -35.72 11.44
CA TYR A 86 5.30 -36.45 12.60
C TYR A 86 3.97 -35.89 13.13
N ASN A 87 3.49 -34.74 12.63
CA ASN A 87 2.18 -34.25 13.01
C ASN A 87 1.11 -35.18 12.41
N PRO A 88 0.13 -35.67 13.21
CA PRO A 88 -0.94 -36.55 12.70
C PRO A 88 -1.74 -35.97 11.53
N ASN A 89 -1.79 -34.65 11.39
CA ASN A 89 -2.48 -33.95 10.31
C ASN A 89 -1.66 -33.84 9.00
N TYR A 90 -0.36 -34.21 8.99
CA TYR A 90 0.53 -34.07 7.82
C TYR A 90 0.00 -34.79 6.57
N GLU A 91 -0.52 -36.00 6.75
CA GLU A 91 -1.10 -36.83 5.69
C GLU A 91 -2.26 -36.15 4.95
N LYS A 92 -2.95 -35.20 5.59
CA LYS A 92 -4.11 -34.48 5.01
C LYS A 92 -3.71 -33.44 3.96
N PHE A 93 -2.46 -32.96 3.98
CA PHE A 93 -2.02 -31.86 3.10
C PHE A 93 -0.72 -32.12 2.33
N LYS A 94 -0.02 -33.22 2.60
CA LYS A 94 1.25 -33.57 1.93
C LYS A 94 1.15 -33.63 0.40
N ASP A 95 -0.04 -33.90 -0.13
CA ASP A 95 -0.32 -33.96 -1.57
C ASP A 95 -0.24 -32.59 -2.26
N LEU A 96 -0.36 -31.50 -1.48
CA LEU A 96 -0.22 -30.13 -1.96
C LEU A 96 1.23 -29.64 -2.00
N LEU A 97 2.18 -30.41 -1.45
CA LEU A 97 3.58 -30.04 -1.40
C LEU A 97 4.27 -30.32 -2.74
N SER A 98 5.10 -29.37 -3.17
CA SER A 98 5.84 -29.46 -4.43
C SER A 98 7.35 -29.37 -4.19
N ASP A 99 8.13 -29.76 -5.19
CA ASP A 99 9.59 -29.61 -5.10
C ASP A 99 9.99 -28.13 -5.22
N GLY A 100 10.84 -27.69 -4.30
CA GLY A 100 11.45 -26.37 -4.27
C GLY A 100 12.59 -26.24 -5.27
N TRP A 101 13.16 -25.03 -5.40
CA TRP A 101 14.30 -24.81 -6.30
C TRP A 101 15.55 -25.60 -5.92
N PHE A 102 15.65 -26.04 -4.66
CA PHE A 102 16.77 -26.81 -4.12
C PHE A 102 16.45 -28.30 -3.92
N GLY A 103 15.34 -28.79 -4.48
CA GLY A 103 14.94 -30.20 -4.40
C GLY A 103 14.26 -30.64 -3.09
N PHE A 104 14.12 -29.73 -2.12
CA PHE A 104 13.35 -29.99 -0.90
C PHE A 104 11.86 -29.75 -1.10
N LYS A 105 11.00 -30.52 -0.42
CA LYS A 105 9.56 -30.29 -0.41
C LYS A 105 9.24 -28.92 0.20
N MET A 106 8.31 -28.20 -0.40
CA MET A 106 7.85 -26.90 0.08
C MET A 106 6.36 -26.70 -0.22
N ASP A 107 5.75 -25.79 0.52
CA ASP A 107 4.37 -25.37 0.32
C ASP A 107 4.25 -24.25 -0.74
N ASN A 108 4.11 -24.65 -2.00
CA ASN A 108 3.81 -23.74 -3.11
C ASN A 108 2.30 -23.66 -3.43
N SER A 109 1.44 -23.87 -2.42
CA SER A 109 0.00 -23.97 -2.67
C SER A 109 -0.69 -22.62 -2.82
N ASP A 110 -0.07 -21.48 -2.44
CA ASP A 110 -0.64 -20.14 -2.73
C ASP A 110 -0.61 -19.86 -4.23
N GLN A 111 -1.78 -19.80 -4.88
CA GLN A 111 -1.87 -19.67 -6.34
C GLN A 111 -1.22 -18.40 -6.88
N GLN A 112 -1.34 -17.27 -6.16
CA GLN A 112 -0.79 -16.00 -6.62
C GLN A 112 0.74 -16.01 -6.55
N TYR A 113 1.30 -16.51 -5.45
CA TYR A 113 2.75 -16.64 -5.31
C TYR A 113 3.30 -17.70 -6.25
N ALA A 114 2.67 -18.86 -6.37
CA ALA A 114 3.07 -19.93 -7.28
C ALA A 114 3.11 -19.43 -8.73
N ASN A 115 2.06 -18.71 -9.18
CA ASN A 115 2.03 -18.10 -10.50
C ASN A 115 3.19 -17.10 -10.69
N PHE A 116 3.49 -16.26 -9.71
CA PHE A 116 4.63 -15.34 -9.80
C PHE A 116 5.97 -16.09 -9.84
N ARG A 117 6.22 -16.95 -8.83
CA ARG A 117 7.44 -17.72 -8.62
C ARG A 117 7.82 -18.56 -9.84
N ASN A 118 6.85 -19.31 -10.38
CA ASN A 118 7.08 -20.19 -11.52
C ASN A 118 7.35 -19.41 -12.82
N ASN A 119 6.90 -18.16 -12.91
CA ASN A 119 7.11 -17.28 -14.06
C ASN A 119 8.25 -16.28 -13.88
N ILE A 120 9.01 -16.31 -12.78
CA ILE A 120 10.18 -15.43 -12.57
C ILE A 120 11.16 -15.49 -13.76
N PRO A 121 11.51 -16.66 -14.33
CA PRO A 121 12.41 -16.72 -15.50
C PRO A 121 11.86 -15.98 -16.72
N ILE A 122 10.56 -16.10 -16.99
CA ILE A 122 9.90 -15.41 -18.10
C ILE A 122 9.88 -13.89 -17.84
N LEU A 123 9.52 -13.47 -16.63
CA LEU A 123 9.53 -12.06 -16.24
C LEU A 123 10.94 -11.45 -16.31
N ALA A 124 11.96 -12.19 -15.89
CA ALA A 124 13.36 -11.78 -16.00
C ALA A 124 13.80 -11.66 -17.47
N ALA A 125 13.40 -12.60 -18.33
CA ALA A 125 13.68 -12.53 -19.76
C ALA A 125 13.02 -11.30 -20.42
N VAL A 126 11.75 -11.04 -20.12
CA VAL A 126 11.05 -9.83 -20.60
C VAL A 126 11.74 -8.56 -20.12
N MET A 127 12.17 -8.52 -18.85
CA MET A 127 12.92 -7.38 -18.29
C MET A 127 14.28 -7.21 -18.99
N CYS A 128 14.99 -8.29 -19.29
CA CYS A 128 16.27 -8.28 -20.02
C CYS A 128 16.13 -7.84 -21.49
N ILE A 129 14.95 -7.97 -22.09
CA ILE A 129 14.66 -7.42 -23.42
C ILE A 129 14.26 -5.95 -23.30
N TYR A 130 13.37 -5.63 -22.36
CA TYR A 130 12.82 -4.29 -22.16
C TYR A 130 13.89 -3.26 -21.82
N LEU A 131 14.76 -3.54 -20.85
CA LEU A 131 15.68 -2.55 -20.31
C LEU A 131 16.72 -2.07 -21.33
N PRO A 132 17.41 -2.95 -22.08
CA PRO A 132 18.32 -2.51 -23.15
C PRO A 132 17.60 -1.66 -24.20
N LEU A 133 16.40 -2.07 -24.62
CA LEU A 133 15.62 -1.31 -25.61
C LEU A 133 15.21 0.07 -25.06
N SER A 134 14.78 0.15 -23.80
CA SER A 134 14.42 1.42 -23.14
C SER A 134 15.62 2.35 -23.00
N HIS A 135 16.77 1.82 -22.58
CA HIS A 135 18.00 2.59 -22.42
C HIS A 135 18.56 3.04 -23.76
N LEU A 136 18.52 2.19 -24.79
CA LEU A 136 18.93 2.53 -26.16
C LEU A 136 18.06 3.64 -26.73
N PHE A 137 16.73 3.50 -26.59
CA PHE A 137 15.79 4.54 -27.01
C PHE A 137 16.03 5.85 -26.26
N LYS A 138 16.23 5.78 -24.93
CA LYS A 138 16.57 6.96 -24.12
C LYS A 138 17.85 7.64 -24.59
N HIS A 139 18.89 6.85 -24.89
CA HIS A 139 20.18 7.38 -25.33
C HIS A 139 20.09 8.14 -26.66
N PHE A 140 19.31 7.63 -27.61
CA PHE A 140 19.22 8.24 -28.94
C PHE A 140 18.12 9.29 -29.11
N MET A 141 16.99 9.13 -28.42
CA MET A 141 15.77 9.91 -28.70
C MET A 141 15.40 10.90 -27.60
N VAL A 142 15.92 10.74 -26.37
CA VAL A 142 15.54 11.59 -25.25
C VAL A 142 16.63 12.65 -25.01
N PRO A 143 16.30 13.96 -25.05
CA PRO A 143 17.24 15.01 -24.74
C PRO A 143 17.86 14.84 -23.34
N VAL A 144 19.16 15.12 -23.23
CA VAL A 144 19.89 15.05 -21.95
C VAL A 144 19.46 16.14 -20.98
N THR A 145 18.96 17.27 -21.49
CA THR A 145 18.47 18.40 -20.69
C THR A 145 17.01 18.21 -20.27
N PRO A 146 16.62 18.64 -19.05
CA PRO A 146 15.23 18.62 -18.60
C PRO A 146 14.28 19.30 -19.60
N ILE A 147 13.09 18.72 -19.78
CA ILE A 147 12.08 19.19 -20.73
C ILE A 147 11.22 20.25 -20.02
N LYS A 148 11.61 21.52 -20.20
CA LYS A 148 11.00 22.66 -19.50
C LYS A 148 9.87 23.35 -20.27
N SER A 149 9.71 23.05 -21.57
CA SER A 149 8.63 23.62 -22.38
C SER A 149 7.40 22.72 -22.41
N ALA A 150 6.22 23.33 -22.38
CA ALA A 150 4.94 22.67 -22.51
C ALA A 150 4.80 21.92 -23.85
N HIS A 151 5.36 22.47 -24.93
CA HIS A 151 5.20 21.94 -26.30
C HIS A 151 6.24 20.89 -26.69
N GLN A 152 7.25 20.66 -25.86
CA GLN A 152 8.24 19.64 -26.15
C GLN A 152 7.66 18.25 -25.85
N PRO A 153 7.68 17.31 -26.82
CA PRO A 153 7.12 15.99 -26.62
C PRO A 153 7.98 15.17 -25.66
N LEU A 154 7.31 14.40 -24.80
CA LEU A 154 7.97 13.45 -23.91
C LEU A 154 8.31 12.17 -24.67
N TYR A 155 9.40 12.17 -25.46
CA TYR A 155 9.72 11.08 -26.39
C TYR A 155 9.66 9.68 -25.78
N ARG A 156 10.01 9.55 -24.50
CA ARG A 156 9.99 8.29 -23.77
C ARG A 156 8.60 7.64 -23.70
N THR A 157 7.51 8.41 -23.76
CA THR A 157 6.14 7.88 -23.75
C THR A 157 5.82 7.09 -25.01
N TYR A 158 6.41 7.42 -26.17
CA TYR A 158 6.23 6.64 -27.39
C TYR A 158 6.82 5.23 -27.25
N PHE A 159 8.02 5.11 -26.67
CA PHE A 159 8.63 3.81 -26.38
C PHE A 159 7.77 3.00 -25.41
N PHE A 160 7.34 3.62 -24.29
CA PHE A 160 6.48 2.95 -23.33
C PHE A 160 5.17 2.48 -23.96
N LEU A 161 4.55 3.31 -24.79
CA LEU A 161 3.32 2.96 -25.48
C LEU A 161 3.52 1.76 -26.42
N ALA A 162 4.54 1.83 -27.29
CA ALA A 162 4.85 0.76 -28.24
C ALA A 162 5.13 -0.57 -27.55
N PHE A 163 5.98 -0.56 -26.52
CA PHE A 163 6.29 -1.77 -25.76
C PHE A 163 5.06 -2.27 -24.98
N SER A 164 4.28 -1.38 -24.37
CA SER A 164 3.11 -1.78 -23.58
C SER A 164 2.04 -2.42 -24.44
N PHE A 165 1.83 -1.97 -25.68
CA PHE A 165 0.92 -2.66 -26.62
C PHE A 165 1.36 -4.09 -26.90
N ILE A 166 2.64 -4.31 -27.19
CA ILE A 166 3.19 -5.65 -27.43
C ILE A 166 3.07 -6.51 -26.18
N TYR A 167 3.46 -5.97 -25.02
CA TYR A 167 3.43 -6.66 -23.74
C TYR A 167 2.01 -7.05 -23.33
N ILE A 168 1.04 -6.14 -23.45
CA ILE A 168 -0.36 -6.41 -23.07
C ILE A 168 -1.02 -7.36 -24.07
N TYR A 169 -0.69 -7.27 -25.36
CA TYR A 169 -1.15 -8.26 -26.34
C TYR A 169 -0.60 -9.66 -26.04
N PHE A 170 0.68 -9.77 -25.67
CA PHE A 170 1.25 -11.04 -25.23
C PHE A 170 0.56 -11.58 -23.96
N MET A 171 0.28 -10.69 -23.00
CA MET A 171 -0.36 -11.08 -21.74
C MET A 171 -1.83 -11.46 -21.91
N HIS A 172 -2.60 -10.73 -22.71
CA HIS A 172 -4.08 -10.81 -22.72
C HIS A 172 -4.70 -11.05 -24.10
N GLY A 173 -3.88 -11.18 -25.14
CA GLY A 173 -4.31 -11.43 -26.52
C GLY A 173 -5.26 -10.33 -27.02
N ASN A 174 -6.38 -10.76 -27.60
CA ASN A 174 -7.39 -9.87 -28.16
C ASN A 174 -8.15 -9.06 -27.10
N SER A 175 -8.06 -9.43 -25.81
CA SER A 175 -8.65 -8.63 -24.73
C SER A 175 -8.04 -7.24 -24.62
N LEU A 176 -6.90 -6.98 -25.26
CA LEU A 176 -6.36 -5.64 -25.47
C LEU A 176 -7.40 -4.67 -26.06
N LEU A 177 -8.30 -5.13 -26.94
CA LEU A 177 -9.35 -4.30 -27.52
C LEU A 177 -10.36 -3.85 -26.45
N LYS A 178 -10.73 -4.75 -25.53
CA LYS A 178 -11.63 -4.44 -24.40
C LYS A 178 -10.99 -3.41 -23.47
N ILE A 179 -9.71 -3.64 -23.11
CA ILE A 179 -8.93 -2.69 -22.30
C ILE A 179 -8.86 -1.34 -23.00
N GLY A 180 -8.53 -1.31 -24.30
CA GLY A 180 -8.44 -0.09 -25.10
C GLY A 180 -9.76 0.68 -25.15
N ALA A 181 -10.90 -0.01 -25.30
CA ALA A 181 -12.21 0.61 -25.29
C ALA A 181 -12.51 1.27 -23.94
N ILE A 182 -12.29 0.56 -22.82
CA ILE A 182 -12.53 1.09 -21.48
C ILE A 182 -11.64 2.30 -21.19
N VAL A 183 -10.35 2.18 -21.50
CA VAL A 183 -9.36 3.25 -21.34
C VAL A 183 -9.72 4.47 -22.19
N GLY A 184 -10.20 4.25 -23.42
CA GLY A 184 -10.66 5.30 -24.33
C GLY A 184 -11.91 6.02 -23.84
N VAL A 185 -12.92 5.30 -23.35
CA VAL A 185 -14.13 5.91 -22.78
C VAL A 185 -13.79 6.74 -21.55
N ASN A 186 -12.93 6.25 -20.66
CA ASN A 186 -12.49 7.01 -19.50
C ASN A 186 -11.77 8.32 -19.88
N PHE A 187 -10.92 8.27 -20.91
CA PHE A 187 -10.26 9.46 -21.45
C PHE A 187 -11.24 10.46 -22.04
N ALA A 188 -12.25 9.98 -22.77
CA ALA A 188 -13.31 10.81 -23.33
C ALA A 188 -14.11 11.51 -22.22
N ILE A 189 -14.46 10.80 -21.14
CA ILE A 189 -15.11 11.40 -19.95
C ILE A 189 -14.27 12.57 -19.42
N ALA A 190 -12.94 12.41 -19.34
CA ALA A 190 -12.07 13.47 -18.87
C ALA A 190 -12.05 14.69 -19.80
N LYS A 191 -11.78 14.46 -21.08
CA LYS A 191 -11.58 15.54 -22.06
C LYS A 191 -12.89 16.27 -22.41
N LEU A 192 -14.01 15.54 -22.52
CA LEU A 192 -15.33 16.13 -22.76
C LEU A 192 -15.88 16.81 -21.50
N GLY A 193 -15.61 16.26 -20.32
CA GLY A 193 -16.06 16.83 -19.04
C GLY A 193 -15.32 18.12 -18.64
N GLY A 194 -14.05 18.26 -19.03
CA GLY A 194 -13.26 19.47 -18.79
C GLY A 194 -13.25 19.88 -17.31
N SER A 195 -13.60 21.15 -17.04
CA SER A 195 -13.66 21.72 -15.68
C SER A 195 -15.02 21.55 -14.98
N SER A 196 -15.96 20.82 -15.60
CA SER A 196 -17.30 20.58 -15.06
C SER A 196 -17.26 19.77 -13.76
N ARG A 197 -18.07 20.16 -12.77
CA ARG A 197 -18.18 19.44 -11.50
C ARG A 197 -18.76 18.02 -11.65
N LEU A 198 -19.39 17.71 -12.79
CA LEU A 198 -19.91 16.37 -13.08
C LEU A 198 -18.81 15.40 -13.54
N MET A 199 -17.65 15.89 -14.00
CA MET A 199 -16.58 15.06 -14.56
C MET A 199 -16.00 14.07 -13.54
N PRO A 200 -15.68 14.46 -12.29
CA PRO A 200 -15.30 13.51 -11.24
C PRO A 200 -16.38 12.46 -10.96
N THR A 201 -17.65 12.87 -10.93
CA THR A 201 -18.77 11.97 -10.67
C THR A 201 -18.90 10.90 -11.76
N PHE A 202 -18.88 11.29 -13.04
CA PHE A 202 -18.92 10.33 -14.14
C PHE A 202 -17.69 9.43 -14.19
N THR A 203 -16.52 9.95 -13.85
CA THR A 203 -15.29 9.16 -13.71
C THR A 203 -15.48 8.04 -12.69
N TRP A 204 -15.96 8.36 -11.49
CA TRP A 204 -16.18 7.37 -10.44
C TRP A 204 -17.28 6.37 -10.80
N ILE A 205 -18.43 6.83 -11.32
CA ILE A 205 -19.54 5.97 -11.73
C ILE A 205 -19.07 4.98 -12.80
N PHE A 206 -18.38 5.46 -13.84
CA PHE A 206 -17.87 4.62 -14.92
C PHE A 206 -16.88 3.57 -14.40
N ASN A 207 -15.86 3.99 -13.65
CA ASN A 207 -14.82 3.07 -13.18
C ASN A 207 -15.34 2.03 -12.19
N LEU A 208 -16.26 2.41 -11.30
CA LEU A 208 -16.93 1.46 -10.41
C LEU A 208 -17.82 0.51 -11.21
N ALA A 209 -18.63 0.99 -12.14
CA ALA A 209 -19.46 0.14 -12.99
C ALA A 209 -18.63 -0.88 -13.77
N VAL A 210 -17.48 -0.47 -14.33
CA VAL A 210 -16.55 -1.39 -15.00
C VAL A 210 -16.02 -2.44 -14.04
N LEU A 211 -15.62 -2.09 -12.81
CA LEU A 211 -15.20 -3.09 -11.82
C LEU A 211 -16.30 -4.13 -11.58
N PHE A 212 -17.52 -3.69 -11.28
CA PHE A 212 -18.66 -4.58 -11.00
C PHE A 212 -18.97 -5.49 -12.18
N MET A 213 -18.94 -4.94 -13.38
CA MET A 213 -19.23 -5.69 -14.59
C MET A 213 -18.07 -6.67 -14.90
N ASN A 214 -16.80 -6.28 -14.70
CA ASN A 214 -15.65 -7.16 -14.90
C ASN A 214 -15.72 -8.40 -14.00
N GLU A 215 -16.08 -8.23 -12.73
CA GLU A 215 -16.25 -9.36 -11.81
C GLU A 215 -17.45 -10.23 -12.20
N LYS A 216 -18.62 -9.60 -12.44
CA LYS A 216 -19.87 -10.31 -12.74
C LYS A 216 -19.75 -11.22 -13.97
N TYR A 217 -19.02 -10.77 -14.97
CA TYR A 217 -18.87 -11.47 -16.26
C TYR A 217 -17.46 -12.03 -16.48
N ARG A 218 -16.60 -12.05 -15.44
CA ARG A 218 -15.22 -12.57 -15.47
C ARG A 218 -14.41 -12.10 -16.69
N GLY A 219 -14.48 -10.80 -17.00
CA GLY A 219 -13.78 -10.18 -18.12
C GLY A 219 -14.45 -10.30 -19.50
N TYR A 220 -15.70 -10.78 -19.56
CA TYR A 220 -16.60 -10.97 -20.72
C TYR A 220 -15.97 -11.72 -21.91
N ASN A 221 -16.76 -12.51 -22.64
CA ASN A 221 -16.35 -13.00 -23.95
C ASN A 221 -16.77 -12.00 -25.03
N PHE A 222 -16.05 -11.96 -26.15
CA PHE A 222 -16.49 -11.20 -27.33
C PHE A 222 -17.78 -11.78 -27.94
N GLU A 223 -17.93 -13.11 -27.87
CA GLU A 223 -19.16 -13.82 -28.24
C GLU A 223 -20.40 -13.31 -27.49
N ASP A 224 -20.25 -12.93 -26.21
CA ASP A 224 -21.36 -12.42 -25.39
C ASP A 224 -21.95 -11.11 -25.95
N PHE A 225 -21.16 -10.34 -26.71
CA PHE A 225 -21.63 -9.12 -27.36
C PHE A 225 -22.28 -9.40 -28.71
N HIS A 226 -21.66 -10.25 -29.52
CA HIS A 226 -22.18 -10.67 -30.81
C HIS A 226 -21.45 -11.91 -31.32
N SER A 227 -22.18 -12.87 -31.88
CA SER A 227 -21.62 -14.16 -32.36
C SER A 227 -20.53 -13.99 -33.43
N SER A 228 -20.60 -12.94 -34.26
CA SER A 228 -19.56 -12.63 -35.26
C SER A 228 -18.20 -12.25 -34.67
N LEU A 229 -18.14 -11.93 -33.37
CA LEU A 229 -16.90 -11.59 -32.68
C LEU A 229 -16.29 -12.78 -31.92
N ALA A 230 -16.92 -13.95 -31.92
CA ALA A 230 -16.46 -15.13 -31.18
C ALA A 230 -15.03 -15.55 -31.56
N TRP A 231 -14.60 -15.33 -32.80
CA TRP A 231 -13.23 -15.62 -33.24
C TRP A 231 -12.16 -14.82 -32.47
N LEU A 232 -12.52 -13.66 -31.89
CA LEU A 232 -11.61 -12.87 -31.06
C LEU A 232 -11.32 -13.56 -29.73
N ASP A 233 -12.21 -14.44 -29.24
CA ASP A 233 -12.01 -15.16 -27.98
C ASP A 233 -11.01 -16.31 -28.08
N ASN A 234 -10.56 -16.66 -29.29
CA ASN A 234 -9.57 -17.72 -29.54
C ASN A 234 -8.16 -17.34 -29.06
N ASN A 235 -7.81 -16.05 -29.06
CA ASN A 235 -6.52 -15.57 -28.56
C ASN A 235 -6.69 -14.80 -27.25
N ARG A 236 -6.52 -15.50 -26.12
CA ARG A 236 -6.64 -14.93 -24.76
C ARG A 236 -5.29 -14.53 -24.14
N GLY A 237 -4.18 -14.68 -24.86
CA GLY A 237 -2.83 -14.43 -24.35
C GLY A 237 -2.40 -15.42 -23.26
N MET A 238 -1.28 -15.10 -22.59
CA MET A 238 -0.71 -15.92 -21.51
C MET A 238 -1.59 -15.95 -20.25
N ASN A 239 -2.32 -14.88 -19.97
CA ASN A 239 -3.22 -14.74 -18.84
C ASN A 239 -4.57 -14.20 -19.32
N SER A 240 -5.58 -15.07 -19.34
CA SER A 240 -6.93 -14.70 -19.75
C SER A 240 -7.65 -13.77 -18.77
N ARG A 241 -7.20 -13.68 -17.51
CA ARG A 241 -7.80 -12.86 -16.44
C ARG A 241 -7.31 -11.41 -16.48
N TRP A 242 -7.51 -10.75 -17.61
CA TRP A 242 -7.18 -9.33 -17.78
C TRP A 242 -7.97 -8.43 -16.81
N ASP A 243 -9.17 -8.87 -16.42
CA ASP A 243 -10.07 -8.20 -15.48
C ASP A 243 -9.43 -7.99 -14.11
N VAL A 244 -8.64 -8.94 -13.62
CA VAL A 244 -7.96 -8.84 -12.32
C VAL A 244 -6.83 -7.82 -12.37
N THR A 245 -6.00 -7.85 -13.41
CA THR A 245 -4.92 -6.86 -13.62
C THR A 245 -5.48 -5.47 -13.88
N PHE A 246 -6.69 -5.39 -14.47
CA PHE A 246 -7.36 -4.13 -14.75
C PHE A 246 -7.71 -3.35 -13.47
N ASN A 247 -7.87 -3.99 -12.30
CA ASN A 247 -8.13 -3.29 -11.05
C ASN A 247 -7.03 -2.25 -10.72
N PHE A 248 -5.76 -2.53 -11.03
CA PHE A 248 -4.68 -1.55 -10.91
C PHE A 248 -4.75 -0.45 -11.98
N THR A 249 -5.15 -0.83 -13.20
CA THR A 249 -5.35 0.10 -14.31
C THR A 249 -6.44 1.12 -13.98
N MET A 250 -7.57 0.68 -13.41
CA MET A 250 -8.67 1.53 -12.96
C MET A 250 -8.19 2.67 -12.06
N LEU A 251 -7.30 2.38 -11.10
CA LEU A 251 -6.75 3.42 -10.20
C LEU A 251 -5.98 4.50 -10.98
N ARG A 252 -5.28 4.12 -12.06
CA ARG A 252 -4.60 5.07 -12.97
C ARG A 252 -5.59 5.89 -13.78
N LEU A 253 -6.68 5.29 -14.24
CA LEU A 253 -7.76 5.99 -14.95
C LEU A 253 -8.34 7.13 -14.11
N VAL A 254 -8.66 6.82 -12.85
CA VAL A 254 -9.16 7.81 -11.89
C VAL A 254 -8.09 8.85 -11.56
N SER A 255 -6.81 8.44 -11.37
CA SER A 255 -5.70 9.37 -11.15
C SER A 255 -5.60 10.43 -12.25
N PHE A 256 -5.60 10.00 -13.52
CA PHE A 256 -5.49 10.91 -14.67
C PHE A 256 -6.65 11.89 -14.71
N ASN A 257 -7.89 11.40 -14.61
CA ASN A 257 -9.08 12.24 -14.70
C ASN A 257 -9.10 13.28 -13.58
N LEU A 258 -8.84 12.89 -12.33
CA LEU A 258 -8.87 13.82 -11.20
C LEU A 258 -7.70 14.82 -11.24
N ASP A 259 -6.49 14.38 -11.59
CA ASP A 259 -5.35 15.28 -11.76
C ASP A 259 -5.59 16.29 -12.88
N TYR A 260 -6.19 15.87 -14.01
CA TYR A 260 -6.60 16.77 -15.09
C TYR A 260 -7.68 17.76 -14.65
N TYR A 261 -8.74 17.28 -13.99
CA TYR A 261 -9.81 18.13 -13.46
C TYR A 261 -9.27 19.21 -12.51
N TRP A 262 -8.36 18.85 -11.60
CA TRP A 262 -7.76 19.80 -10.67
C TRP A 262 -6.85 20.80 -11.39
N SER A 263 -6.08 20.38 -12.40
CA SER A 263 -5.24 21.29 -13.19
C SER A 263 -6.05 22.43 -13.84
N LEU A 264 -7.26 22.12 -14.32
CA LEU A 264 -8.13 23.11 -14.97
C LEU A 264 -8.78 24.08 -13.98
N ARG A 265 -8.89 23.71 -12.70
CA ARG A 265 -9.60 24.50 -11.68
C ARG A 265 -8.68 25.30 -10.78
N GLN A 266 -7.37 25.26 -11.02
CA GLN A 266 -6.44 26.10 -10.28
C GLN A 266 -6.73 27.59 -10.54
N THR A 267 -6.66 28.36 -9.47
CA THR A 267 -6.68 29.82 -9.54
C THR A 267 -5.46 30.35 -10.31
N ARG A 268 -5.52 31.59 -10.77
CA ARG A 268 -4.37 32.22 -11.44
C ARG A 268 -3.17 32.32 -10.50
N GLU A 269 -3.40 32.64 -9.22
CA GLU A 269 -2.35 32.73 -8.21
C GLU A 269 -1.68 31.39 -7.94
N GLU A 270 -2.44 30.30 -7.84
CA GLU A 270 -1.88 28.95 -7.68
C GLU A 270 -1.00 28.57 -8.87
N ARG A 271 -1.42 28.90 -10.10
CA ARG A 271 -0.62 28.64 -11.30
C ARG A 271 0.68 29.42 -11.33
N LEU A 272 0.67 30.70 -10.91
CA LEU A 272 1.88 31.53 -10.85
C LEU A 272 2.89 31.05 -9.79
N LYS A 273 2.46 30.27 -8.79
CA LYS A 273 3.35 29.67 -7.79
C LYS A 273 4.05 28.41 -8.28
N ILE A 274 3.62 27.84 -9.41
CA ILE A 274 4.20 26.62 -9.95
C ILE A 274 5.43 27.00 -10.76
N ASP A 275 6.59 26.62 -10.26
CA ASP A 275 7.86 26.75 -10.96
C ASP A 275 8.17 25.44 -11.71
N HIS A 276 8.01 25.47 -13.03
CA HIS A 276 8.36 24.36 -13.92
C HIS A 276 9.83 24.42 -14.40
N ASP A 277 10.61 25.42 -14.01
CA ASP A 277 12.04 25.48 -14.37
C ASP A 277 12.91 24.68 -13.41
N ARG A 278 12.40 24.37 -12.21
CA ARG A 278 13.07 23.53 -11.21
C ARG A 278 12.48 22.12 -11.15
N ALA A 279 13.36 21.16 -10.84
CA ALA A 279 12.93 19.79 -10.56
C ALA A 279 12.29 19.71 -9.17
N PRO A 280 11.18 18.96 -9.01
CA PRO A 280 10.60 18.73 -7.69
C PRO A 280 11.56 18.06 -6.71
N GLU A 281 11.51 18.53 -5.48
CA GLU A 281 12.47 18.18 -4.41
C GLU A 281 11.98 17.02 -3.56
N SER A 282 10.66 16.82 -3.51
CA SER A 282 10.05 15.73 -2.77
C SER A 282 9.03 14.95 -3.60
N ASP A 283 8.82 13.70 -3.22
CA ASP A 283 7.76 12.87 -3.79
C ASP A 283 6.37 13.49 -3.59
N LYS A 284 6.16 14.21 -2.47
CA LYS A 284 4.90 14.92 -2.21
C LYS A 284 4.67 15.99 -3.27
N GLU A 285 5.71 16.77 -3.56
CA GLU A 285 5.66 17.83 -4.57
C GLU A 285 5.43 17.26 -5.97
N ARG A 286 6.15 16.19 -6.36
CA ARG A 286 5.92 15.48 -7.64
C ARG A 286 4.47 15.07 -7.83
N VAL A 287 3.83 14.59 -6.77
CA VAL A 287 2.44 14.14 -6.79
C VAL A 287 1.47 15.33 -6.79
N SER A 288 1.73 16.37 -5.99
CA SER A 288 0.79 17.48 -5.79
C SER A 288 0.81 18.53 -6.88
N THR A 289 1.96 18.78 -7.48
CA THR A 289 2.16 19.82 -8.49
C THR A 289 1.61 19.33 -9.83
N PRO A 290 0.62 20.01 -10.43
CA PRO A 290 0.15 19.67 -11.76
C PRO A 290 1.26 19.82 -12.80
N THR A 291 1.18 19.04 -13.86
CA THR A 291 2.03 19.21 -15.03
C THR A 291 1.42 20.21 -16.01
N PHE A 292 2.09 20.50 -17.12
CA PHE A 292 1.54 21.36 -18.17
C PHE A 292 0.22 20.80 -18.72
N THR A 293 -0.70 21.68 -19.10
CA THR A 293 -2.03 21.29 -19.62
C THR A 293 -1.91 20.39 -20.86
N GLU A 294 -0.88 20.64 -21.66
CA GLU A 294 -0.53 19.93 -22.90
C GLU A 294 -0.11 18.48 -22.64
N ASP A 295 0.39 18.16 -21.44
CA ASP A 295 0.76 16.79 -21.08
C ASP A 295 -0.45 15.89 -20.85
N TYR A 296 -1.62 16.47 -20.58
CA TYR A 296 -2.89 15.74 -20.44
C TYR A 296 -3.47 15.39 -21.82
N ASN A 297 -2.66 14.67 -22.60
CA ASN A 297 -2.94 14.18 -23.94
C ASN A 297 -3.02 12.64 -23.97
N LEU A 298 -3.52 12.10 -25.08
CA LEU A 298 -3.81 10.67 -25.22
C LEU A 298 -2.55 9.80 -25.13
N VAL A 299 -1.43 10.23 -25.70
CA VAL A 299 -0.18 9.45 -25.74
C VAL A 299 0.38 9.27 -24.33
N ASN A 300 0.51 10.37 -23.58
CA ASN A 300 0.98 10.34 -22.20
C ASN A 300 0.05 9.55 -21.29
N TYR A 301 -1.27 9.70 -21.48
CA TYR A 301 -2.28 8.94 -20.76
C TYR A 301 -2.16 7.43 -20.99
N LEU A 302 -2.04 6.98 -22.24
CA LEU A 302 -1.90 5.57 -22.56
C LEU A 302 -0.56 5.01 -22.03
N ALA A 303 0.54 5.74 -22.21
CA ALA A 303 1.84 5.34 -21.70
C ALA A 303 1.85 5.19 -20.17
N PHE A 304 1.21 6.09 -19.44
CA PHE A 304 1.03 6.01 -17.99
C PHE A 304 0.15 4.83 -17.58
N THR A 305 -1.04 4.74 -18.20
CA THR A 305 -2.05 3.74 -17.85
C THR A 305 -1.53 2.33 -18.07
N LEU A 306 -0.83 2.11 -19.18
CA LEU A 306 -0.39 0.79 -19.63
C LEU A 306 1.08 0.48 -19.29
N TYR A 307 1.77 1.36 -18.55
CA TYR A 307 3.20 1.23 -18.24
C TYR A 307 3.58 -0.18 -17.75
N ALA A 308 4.25 -0.94 -18.62
CA ALA A 308 4.49 -2.38 -18.47
C ALA A 308 5.14 -2.78 -17.13
N PRO A 309 6.21 -2.10 -16.65
CA PRO A 309 6.88 -2.49 -15.40
C PRO A 309 5.98 -2.51 -14.17
N LEU A 310 4.88 -1.76 -14.18
CA LEU A 310 3.94 -1.68 -13.05
C LEU A 310 2.52 -2.14 -13.42
N TYR A 311 2.32 -2.72 -14.60
CA TYR A 311 0.98 -3.03 -15.13
C TYR A 311 0.32 -4.20 -14.40
N VAL A 312 1.03 -5.32 -14.25
CA VAL A 312 0.48 -6.56 -13.67
C VAL A 312 0.28 -6.45 -12.17
N ALA A 313 1.35 -6.06 -11.48
CA ALA A 313 1.36 -5.78 -10.05
C ALA A 313 2.46 -4.76 -9.80
N GLY A 314 2.33 -3.94 -8.78
CA GLY A 314 3.38 -2.99 -8.45
C GLY A 314 2.84 -1.77 -7.74
N PRO A 315 3.73 -0.87 -7.30
CA PRO A 315 3.29 0.36 -6.68
C PRO A 315 2.41 1.18 -7.62
N ILE A 316 1.36 1.74 -7.04
CA ILE A 316 0.44 2.65 -7.69
C ILE A 316 1.08 4.04 -7.72
N MET A 317 1.20 4.59 -8.93
CA MET A 317 1.69 5.93 -9.16
C MET A 317 0.56 6.83 -9.64
N THR A 318 0.69 8.14 -9.38
CA THR A 318 -0.23 9.15 -9.89
C THR A 318 0.25 9.65 -11.26
N PHE A 319 -0.65 10.28 -12.02
CA PHE A 319 -0.30 10.76 -13.35
C PHE A 319 0.75 11.87 -13.29
N ASN A 320 0.54 12.86 -12.42
CA ASN A 320 1.50 13.96 -12.23
C ASN A 320 2.88 13.45 -11.82
N ASP A 321 2.93 12.44 -10.95
CA ASP A 321 4.18 11.86 -10.49
C ASP A 321 4.95 11.13 -11.59
N PHE A 322 4.23 10.42 -12.45
CA PHE A 322 4.82 9.75 -13.61
C PHE A 322 5.38 10.76 -14.61
N ILE A 323 4.58 11.77 -15.00
CA ILE A 323 5.00 12.79 -15.98
C ILE A 323 6.15 13.65 -15.45
N SER A 324 6.12 14.02 -14.17
CA SER A 324 7.19 14.79 -13.53
C SER A 324 8.55 14.10 -13.70
N GLN A 325 8.63 12.78 -13.55
CA GLN A 325 9.87 12.04 -13.72
C GLN A 325 10.34 11.92 -15.18
N LEU A 326 9.43 12.06 -16.15
CA LEU A 326 9.80 12.13 -17.56
C LEU A 326 10.35 13.51 -17.93
N ARG A 327 9.84 14.57 -17.30
CA ARG A 327 10.32 15.95 -17.49
C ARG A 327 11.63 16.23 -16.77
N TYR A 328 11.80 15.66 -15.58
CA TYR A 328 13.02 15.74 -14.77
C TYR A 328 13.58 14.34 -14.46
N PRO A 329 14.18 13.65 -15.45
CA PRO A 329 14.75 12.33 -15.23
C PRO A 329 15.83 12.35 -14.15
N LYS A 330 15.68 11.51 -13.14
CA LYS A 330 16.71 11.30 -12.11
C LYS A 330 17.54 10.07 -12.45
N VAL A 331 18.84 10.13 -12.16
CA VAL A 331 19.73 8.96 -12.25
C VAL A 331 19.74 8.29 -10.88
N ILE A 332 19.24 7.05 -10.84
CA ILE A 332 19.27 6.24 -9.63
C ILE A 332 20.67 5.63 -9.51
N PRO A 333 21.40 5.83 -8.39
CA PRO A 333 22.74 5.29 -8.24
C PRO A 333 22.78 3.77 -8.34
N GLY A 334 23.79 3.22 -9.04
CA GLY A 334 23.96 1.77 -9.17
C GLY A 334 24.10 1.03 -7.84
N LYS A 335 24.69 1.68 -6.83
CA LYS A 335 24.76 1.16 -5.45
C LYS A 335 23.36 0.94 -4.86
N ASP A 336 22.44 1.87 -5.08
CA ASP A 336 21.08 1.78 -4.56
C ASP A 336 20.32 0.65 -5.27
N LEU A 337 20.48 0.53 -6.59
CA LEU A 337 19.94 -0.58 -7.38
C LEU A 337 20.47 -1.94 -6.91
N ALA A 338 21.78 -2.07 -6.68
CA ALA A 338 22.41 -3.29 -6.17
C ALA A 338 21.88 -3.66 -4.78
N MET A 339 21.75 -2.68 -3.88
CA MET A 339 21.15 -2.90 -2.56
C MET A 339 19.68 -3.30 -2.64
N TRP A 340 18.93 -2.76 -3.61
CA TRP A 340 17.55 -3.16 -3.87
C TRP A 340 17.45 -4.60 -4.35
N LEU A 341 18.31 -5.00 -5.29
CA LEU A 341 18.39 -6.38 -5.77
C LEU A 341 18.74 -7.35 -4.63
N ALA A 342 19.76 -7.03 -3.83
CA ALA A 342 20.15 -7.84 -2.68
C ALA A 342 19.00 -8.04 -1.69
N ARG A 343 18.21 -6.98 -1.42
CA ARG A 343 17.02 -7.06 -0.57
C ARG A 343 15.91 -7.93 -1.18
N LEU A 344 15.70 -7.86 -2.50
CA LEU A 344 14.70 -8.69 -3.19
C LEU A 344 15.10 -10.18 -3.15
N ILE A 345 16.36 -10.48 -3.46
CA ILE A 345 16.94 -11.83 -3.40
C ILE A 345 16.83 -12.38 -1.97
N PHE A 346 17.18 -11.60 -0.95
CA PHE A 346 17.04 -12.00 0.44
C PHE A 346 15.58 -12.35 0.80
N CYS A 347 14.60 -11.55 0.36
CA CYS A 347 13.19 -11.86 0.58
C CYS A 347 12.76 -13.15 -0.13
N LEU A 348 13.21 -13.39 -1.37
CA LEU A 348 12.93 -14.63 -2.10
C LEU A 348 13.47 -15.85 -1.35
N PHE A 349 14.73 -15.81 -0.92
CA PHE A 349 15.32 -16.90 -0.11
C PHE A 349 14.60 -17.10 1.22
N THR A 350 14.18 -16.00 1.87
CA THR A 350 13.41 -16.10 3.11
C THR A 350 12.08 -16.81 2.87
N MET A 351 11.40 -16.52 1.75
CA MET A 351 10.14 -17.17 1.40
C MET A 351 10.34 -18.65 1.08
N GLU A 352 11.36 -19.01 0.28
CA GLU A 352 11.72 -20.41 0.02
C GLU A 352 12.02 -21.17 1.31
N PHE A 353 12.79 -20.56 2.22
CA PHE A 353 13.10 -21.14 3.52
C PHE A 353 11.83 -21.35 4.36
N MET A 354 10.96 -20.33 4.46
CA MET A 354 9.73 -20.44 5.25
C MET A 354 8.78 -21.49 4.68
N MET A 355 8.57 -21.54 3.36
CA MET A 355 7.68 -22.54 2.73
C MET A 355 8.20 -23.97 2.84
N HIS A 356 9.52 -24.16 3.02
CA HIS A 356 10.12 -25.48 3.24
C HIS A 356 9.88 -25.98 4.68
N TYR A 357 10.01 -25.10 5.67
CA TYR A 357 9.89 -25.49 7.09
C TYR A 357 8.48 -25.30 7.68
N MET A 358 7.59 -24.57 7.00
CA MET A 358 6.25 -24.24 7.49
C MET A 358 5.23 -24.32 6.35
N HIS A 359 4.50 -25.45 6.28
CA HIS A 359 3.53 -25.76 5.22
C HIS A 359 2.13 -25.14 5.44
N LEU A 360 2.09 -23.84 5.76
CA LEU A 360 0.93 -23.21 6.38
C LEU A 360 -0.24 -22.96 5.44
N VAL A 361 0.01 -22.69 4.16
CA VAL A 361 -1.05 -22.47 3.16
C VAL A 361 -1.69 -23.81 2.81
N ALA A 362 -0.91 -24.88 2.71
CA ALA A 362 -1.41 -26.23 2.52
C ALA A 362 -2.30 -26.67 3.70
N ILE A 363 -1.84 -26.44 4.94
CA ILE A 363 -2.63 -26.65 6.16
C ILE A 363 -3.91 -25.83 6.12
N SER A 364 -3.82 -24.53 5.79
CA SER A 364 -4.96 -23.60 5.66
C SER A 364 -6.02 -24.10 4.68
N LYS A 365 -5.61 -24.62 3.52
CA LYS A 365 -6.51 -25.11 2.47
C LYS A 365 -7.23 -26.40 2.86
N ARG A 366 -6.54 -27.29 3.57
CA ARG A 366 -7.08 -28.60 3.99
C ARG A 366 -7.76 -28.56 5.35
N GLN A 367 -7.71 -27.41 6.04
CA GLN A 367 -8.15 -27.26 7.42
C GLN A 367 -7.53 -28.31 8.36
N ALA A 368 -6.24 -28.59 8.15
CA ALA A 368 -5.53 -29.70 8.75
C ALA A 368 -4.90 -29.35 10.11
N TRP A 369 -5.74 -29.03 11.09
CA TRP A 369 -5.32 -28.72 12.48
C TRP A 369 -6.22 -29.39 13.52
N GLU A 370 -6.81 -30.51 13.16
CA GLU A 370 -7.74 -31.23 14.03
C GLU A 370 -6.97 -31.78 15.25
N ASN A 371 -7.45 -31.47 16.45
CA ASN A 371 -6.82 -31.82 17.73
C ASN A 371 -5.42 -31.23 17.95
N ASP A 372 -4.97 -30.30 17.12
CA ASP A 372 -3.71 -29.59 17.37
C ASP A 372 -3.85 -28.73 18.64
N PRO A 373 -2.78 -28.60 19.45
CA PRO A 373 -2.75 -27.66 20.55
C PRO A 373 -3.12 -26.25 20.08
N ILE A 374 -3.92 -25.53 20.87
CA ILE A 374 -4.37 -24.17 20.54
C ILE A 374 -3.24 -23.21 20.16
N LEU A 375 -2.05 -23.36 20.75
CA LEU A 375 -0.88 -22.55 20.41
C LEU A 375 -0.38 -22.82 18.98
N GLN A 376 -0.39 -24.08 18.51
CA GLN A 376 -0.06 -24.43 17.12
C GLN A 376 -1.05 -23.79 16.15
N ILE A 377 -2.35 -23.85 16.45
CA ILE A 377 -3.40 -23.19 15.66
C ILE A 377 -3.15 -21.67 15.58
N CYS A 378 -2.81 -21.03 16.71
CA CYS A 378 -2.45 -19.61 16.72
C CYS A 378 -1.19 -19.31 15.87
N MET A 379 -0.17 -20.18 15.92
CA MET A 379 1.05 -20.02 15.11
C MET A 379 0.79 -20.22 13.62
N ILE A 380 -0.06 -21.18 13.24
CA ILE A 380 -0.50 -21.37 11.85
C ILE A 380 -1.12 -20.06 11.34
N GLY A 381 -2.07 -19.49 12.10
CA GLY A 381 -2.70 -18.22 11.74
C GLY A 381 -1.70 -17.06 11.61
N LEU A 382 -0.82 -16.89 12.61
CA LEU A 382 0.18 -15.82 12.62
C LEU A 382 1.15 -15.91 11.45
N PHE A 383 1.78 -17.07 11.24
CA PHE A 383 2.78 -17.22 10.19
C PHE A 383 2.14 -17.25 8.80
N ASN A 384 0.88 -17.67 8.64
CA ASN A 384 0.15 -17.49 7.39
C ASN A 384 0.00 -15.99 7.05
N LEU A 385 -0.31 -15.12 8.02
CA LEU A 385 -0.30 -13.67 7.82
C LEU A 385 1.10 -13.14 7.44
N VAL A 386 2.16 -13.70 8.04
CA VAL A 386 3.55 -13.37 7.67
C VAL A 386 3.87 -13.79 6.23
N LEU A 387 3.44 -14.98 5.80
CA LEU A 387 3.60 -15.46 4.42
C LEU A 387 2.84 -14.59 3.42
N ILE A 388 1.61 -14.16 3.75
CA ILE A 388 0.85 -13.21 2.91
C ILE A 388 1.60 -11.89 2.77
N TRP A 389 2.13 -11.35 3.87
CA TRP A 389 2.95 -10.13 3.84
C TRP A 389 4.20 -10.32 2.97
N LEU A 390 4.93 -11.43 3.14
CA LEU A 390 6.17 -11.71 2.42
C LEU A 390 5.92 -11.93 0.92
N LYS A 391 4.86 -12.67 0.56
CA LYS A 391 4.37 -12.83 -0.82
C LYS A 391 4.18 -11.47 -1.51
N LEU A 392 3.35 -10.61 -0.92
CA LEU A 392 3.03 -9.30 -1.52
C LEU A 392 4.26 -8.39 -1.57
N MET A 393 5.10 -8.44 -0.54
CA MET A 393 6.37 -7.72 -0.49
C MET A 393 7.28 -8.11 -1.66
N ILE A 394 7.46 -9.39 -1.93
CA ILE A 394 8.31 -9.90 -3.02
C ILE A 394 7.77 -9.45 -4.37
N ILE A 395 6.48 -9.71 -4.63
CA ILE A 395 5.84 -9.38 -5.91
C ILE A 395 5.98 -7.87 -6.19
N TRP A 396 5.61 -7.02 -5.23
CA TRP A 396 5.70 -5.57 -5.41
C TRP A 396 7.13 -5.05 -5.50
N ARG A 397 8.08 -5.66 -4.79
CA ARG A 397 9.50 -5.29 -4.89
C ARG A 397 10.09 -5.66 -6.25
N PHE A 398 9.69 -6.78 -6.83
CA PHE A 398 10.12 -7.17 -8.17
C PHE A 398 9.70 -6.13 -9.21
N PHE A 399 8.41 -5.81 -9.29
CA PHE A 399 7.91 -4.83 -10.27
C PHE A 399 8.41 -3.41 -10.00
N ARG A 400 8.58 -3.04 -8.72
CA ARG A 400 9.26 -1.79 -8.38
C ARG A 400 10.72 -1.78 -8.84
N PHE A 401 11.45 -2.88 -8.67
CA PHE A 401 12.84 -2.99 -9.12
C PHE A 401 12.95 -2.84 -10.64
N TRP A 402 12.03 -3.42 -11.40
CA TRP A 402 11.93 -3.19 -12.84
C TRP A 402 11.74 -1.69 -13.16
N ALA A 403 10.79 -1.00 -12.50
CA ALA A 403 10.60 0.44 -12.70
C ALA A 403 11.85 1.27 -12.32
N LEU A 404 12.56 0.89 -11.24
CA LEU A 404 13.81 1.56 -10.84
C LEU A 404 14.93 1.38 -11.86
N LEU A 405 15.09 0.18 -12.43
CA LEU A 405 16.06 -0.04 -13.52
C LEU A 405 15.72 0.83 -14.73
N ASP A 406 14.43 1.03 -14.99
CA ASP A 406 13.93 1.97 -15.99
C ASP A 406 14.02 3.46 -15.55
N GLY A 407 14.57 3.78 -14.39
CA GLY A 407 14.71 5.17 -13.94
C GLY A 407 13.40 5.83 -13.50
N ILE A 408 12.37 5.05 -13.17
CA ILE A 408 11.10 5.51 -12.58
C ILE A 408 11.05 5.10 -11.10
N GLU A 409 11.09 6.09 -10.22
CA GLU A 409 11.03 5.96 -8.78
C GLU A 409 9.58 5.80 -8.29
N ALA A 410 9.09 4.56 -8.34
CA ALA A 410 7.80 4.19 -7.77
C ALA A 410 7.87 4.05 -6.22
N PRO A 411 6.79 4.34 -5.47
CA PRO A 411 6.78 4.21 -4.00
C PRO A 411 7.04 2.77 -3.52
N GLU A 412 7.77 2.55 -2.42
CA GLU A 412 7.83 1.21 -1.80
C GLU A 412 6.52 0.90 -1.06
N ASN A 413 5.94 -0.27 -1.34
CA ASN A 413 4.67 -0.68 -0.75
C ASN A 413 4.74 -1.22 0.69
N MET A 414 5.82 -1.92 1.04
CA MET A 414 6.01 -2.50 2.37
C MET A 414 7.23 -1.87 3.04
N ILE A 415 7.00 -0.85 3.87
CA ILE A 415 8.10 -0.11 4.52
C ILE A 415 8.54 -0.79 5.82
N ARG A 416 7.64 -1.55 6.44
CA ARG A 416 7.85 -2.25 7.71
C ARG A 416 7.39 -3.70 7.61
N CYS A 417 8.03 -4.55 8.41
CA CYS A 417 7.54 -5.91 8.63
C CYS A 417 6.17 -5.87 9.30
N VAL A 418 5.27 -6.78 8.93
CA VAL A 418 3.94 -6.90 9.56
C VAL A 418 4.05 -7.04 11.08
N LEU A 419 5.04 -7.79 11.57
CA LEU A 419 5.33 -7.97 12.99
C LEU A 419 6.05 -6.78 13.65
N ASN A 420 6.38 -5.72 12.90
CA ASN A 420 6.99 -4.48 13.40
C ASN A 420 6.00 -3.30 13.27
N ASN A 421 4.75 -3.53 13.66
CA ASN A 421 3.70 -2.52 13.71
C ASN A 421 2.85 -2.70 14.99
N TYR A 422 2.96 -1.75 15.91
CA TYR A 422 2.16 -1.69 17.15
C TYR A 422 0.88 -0.84 17.03
N SER A 423 0.77 -0.07 15.95
CA SER A 423 -0.31 0.90 15.68
C SER A 423 -1.05 0.44 14.44
N ALA A 424 -2.39 0.38 14.50
CA ALA A 424 -3.20 0.06 13.35
C ALA A 424 -3.14 1.19 12.30
N LEU A 425 -3.13 2.45 12.74
CA LEU A 425 -2.91 3.58 11.82
C LEU A 425 -1.52 3.54 11.17
N GLY A 426 -0.47 3.22 11.94
CA GLY A 426 0.89 3.05 11.44
C GLY A 426 1.02 1.87 10.47
N PHE A 427 0.34 0.77 10.77
CA PHE A 427 0.22 -0.39 9.90
C PHE A 427 -0.33 0.01 8.53
N TRP A 428 -1.48 0.67 8.45
CA TRP A 428 -2.09 1.07 7.16
C TRP A 428 -1.25 2.10 6.39
N ARG A 429 -0.42 2.90 7.05
CA ARG A 429 0.53 3.81 6.40
C ARG A 429 1.79 3.12 5.88
N SER A 430 2.11 1.92 6.38
CA SER A 430 3.29 1.14 6.00
C SER A 430 2.98 -0.06 5.10
N TRP A 431 1.72 -0.53 5.12
CA TRP A 431 1.17 -1.60 4.30
C TRP A 431 0.57 -1.05 3.01
N HIS A 432 0.93 -1.65 1.88
CA HIS A 432 0.49 -1.23 0.54
C HIS A 432 0.55 0.30 0.37
N LYS A 433 1.67 0.91 0.79
CA LYS A 433 1.82 2.37 0.94
C LYS A 433 1.37 3.15 -0.29
N SER A 434 1.68 2.68 -1.51
CA SER A 434 1.28 3.38 -2.73
C SER A 434 -0.25 3.51 -2.85
N TYR A 435 -0.98 2.47 -2.47
CA TYR A 435 -2.44 2.46 -2.47
C TYR A 435 -3.00 3.33 -1.35
N ASN A 436 -2.37 3.32 -0.17
CA ASN A 436 -2.72 4.24 0.91
C ASN A 436 -2.55 5.72 0.46
N LEU A 437 -1.43 6.05 -0.18
CA LEU A 437 -1.21 7.40 -0.73
C LEU A 437 -2.24 7.76 -1.81
N TRP A 438 -2.60 6.80 -2.66
CA TRP A 438 -3.62 6.97 -3.70
C TRP A 438 -5.00 7.25 -3.09
N THR A 439 -5.46 6.41 -2.16
CA THR A 439 -6.75 6.58 -1.47
C THR A 439 -6.79 7.88 -0.66
N LEU A 440 -5.67 8.26 -0.04
CA LEU A 440 -5.56 9.55 0.64
C LEU A 440 -5.78 10.73 -0.33
N ARG A 441 -5.13 10.70 -1.49
CA ARG A 441 -5.21 11.77 -2.50
C ARG A 441 -6.58 11.86 -3.16
N TYR A 442 -7.15 10.75 -3.60
CA TYR A 442 -8.32 10.76 -4.48
C TYR A 442 -9.66 10.50 -3.78
N ILE A 443 -9.65 10.05 -2.52
CA ILE A 443 -10.86 9.81 -1.72
C ILE A 443 -10.85 10.63 -0.43
N TYR A 444 -9.85 10.41 0.43
CA TYR A 444 -9.84 10.98 1.79
C TYR A 444 -9.77 12.52 1.81
N ILE A 445 -8.80 13.11 1.08
CA ILE A 445 -8.61 14.57 1.04
C ILE A 445 -9.82 15.28 0.39
N PRO A 446 -10.35 14.83 -0.77
CA PRO A 446 -11.55 15.43 -1.37
C PRO A 446 -12.80 15.39 -0.47
N LEU A 447 -12.92 14.39 0.41
CA LEU A 447 -14.02 14.29 1.39
C LEU A 447 -13.80 15.13 2.67
N GLY A 448 -12.90 16.12 2.63
CA GLY A 448 -12.63 17.02 3.75
C GLY A 448 -11.58 16.52 4.74
N GLY A 449 -10.87 15.43 4.42
CA GLY A 449 -9.67 14.99 5.11
C GLY A 449 -9.88 14.71 6.60
N SER A 450 -9.01 15.29 7.45
CA SER A 450 -9.02 15.06 8.90
C SER A 450 -10.25 15.61 9.61
N ARG A 451 -10.97 16.57 9.00
CA ARG A 451 -12.20 17.14 9.58
C ARG A 451 -13.30 16.08 9.73
N TYR A 452 -13.39 15.14 8.78
CA TYR A 452 -14.37 14.06 8.76
C TYR A 452 -13.70 12.69 8.85
N ALA A 453 -12.65 12.57 9.68
CA ALA A 453 -11.79 11.39 9.71
C ALA A 453 -12.53 10.05 9.88
N ILE A 454 -13.52 9.97 10.79
CA ILE A 454 -14.29 8.74 11.01
C ILE A 454 -15.09 8.38 9.76
N TYR A 455 -15.90 9.29 9.24
CA TYR A 455 -16.67 9.09 8.00
C TYR A 455 -15.76 8.68 6.83
N ASN A 456 -14.62 9.36 6.67
CA ASN A 456 -13.68 9.08 5.60
C ASN A 456 -13.03 7.70 5.73
N ILE A 457 -12.76 7.22 6.95
CA ILE A 457 -12.26 5.85 7.19
C ILE A 457 -13.28 4.83 6.67
N TRP A 458 -14.57 4.97 7.00
CA TRP A 458 -15.60 4.05 6.51
C TRP A 458 -15.70 4.03 4.99
N VAL A 459 -15.69 5.21 4.34
CA VAL A 459 -15.75 5.30 2.88
C VAL A 459 -14.51 4.69 2.24
N VAL A 460 -13.31 5.00 2.75
CA VAL A 460 -12.05 4.46 2.22
C VAL A 460 -12.02 2.94 2.37
N PHE A 461 -12.31 2.38 3.54
CA PHE A 461 -12.29 0.93 3.74
C PHE A 461 -13.40 0.21 2.96
N THR A 462 -14.55 0.84 2.75
CA THR A 462 -15.59 0.30 1.86
C THR A 462 -15.09 0.24 0.42
N PHE A 463 -14.42 1.30 -0.06
CA PHE A 463 -13.80 1.28 -1.38
C PHE A 463 -12.70 0.22 -1.49
N VAL A 464 -11.86 0.07 -0.46
CA VAL A 464 -10.83 -0.98 -0.38
C VAL A 464 -11.46 -2.37 -0.51
N ALA A 465 -12.56 -2.63 0.20
CA ALA A 465 -13.30 -3.89 0.08
C ALA A 465 -13.82 -4.11 -1.34
N ILE A 466 -14.51 -3.13 -1.92
CA ILE A 466 -15.07 -3.21 -3.28
C ILE A 466 -13.97 -3.43 -4.32
N TRP A 467 -12.83 -2.75 -4.18
CA TRP A 467 -11.71 -2.88 -5.11
C TRP A 467 -11.03 -4.25 -5.04
N HIS A 468 -11.00 -4.89 -3.86
CA HIS A 468 -10.41 -6.20 -3.65
C HIS A 468 -11.36 -7.36 -3.96
N ASP A 469 -12.61 -7.29 -3.52
CA ASP A 469 -13.63 -8.32 -3.73
C ASP A 469 -15.03 -7.72 -3.81
N ILE A 470 -15.58 -7.74 -5.01
CA ILE A 470 -16.91 -7.25 -5.31
C ILE A 470 -18.01 -8.18 -4.78
N ASN A 471 -17.70 -9.44 -4.45
CA ASN A 471 -18.65 -10.35 -3.82
C ASN A 471 -18.98 -9.95 -2.36
N LEU A 472 -18.43 -8.82 -1.89
CA LEU A 472 -18.68 -8.20 -0.58
C LEU A 472 -18.35 -9.09 0.62
N LYS A 473 -17.67 -10.22 0.43
CA LYS A 473 -17.22 -11.08 1.54
C LYS A 473 -16.22 -10.33 2.41
N LEU A 474 -15.37 -9.51 1.79
CA LEU A 474 -14.43 -8.64 2.48
C LEU A 474 -15.06 -7.38 3.08
N LEU A 475 -16.35 -7.10 2.85
CA LEU A 475 -17.00 -5.92 3.40
C LEU A 475 -17.10 -6.00 4.93
N ALA A 476 -17.46 -7.17 5.47
CA ALA A 476 -17.50 -7.41 6.91
C ALA A 476 -16.13 -7.20 7.55
N TRP A 477 -15.07 -7.69 6.91
CA TRP A 477 -13.69 -7.43 7.34
C TRP A 477 -13.36 -5.94 7.34
N ALA A 478 -13.68 -5.21 6.28
CA ALA A 478 -13.38 -3.79 6.16
C ALA A 478 -14.10 -2.93 7.23
N TRP A 479 -15.34 -3.30 7.57
CA TRP A 479 -16.10 -2.65 8.62
C TRP A 479 -15.57 -2.98 10.02
N LEU A 480 -15.16 -4.23 10.26
CA LEU A 480 -14.48 -4.61 11.50
C LEU A 480 -13.17 -3.83 11.68
N ILE A 481 -12.36 -3.71 10.62
CA ILE A 481 -11.14 -2.88 10.65
C ILE A 481 -11.48 -1.41 10.94
N SER A 482 -12.49 -0.85 10.26
CA SER A 482 -12.92 0.54 10.47
C SER A 482 -13.34 0.78 11.93
N PHE A 483 -14.04 -0.19 12.52
CA PHE A 483 -14.47 -0.16 13.91
C PHE A 483 -13.27 -0.29 14.88
N PHE A 484 -12.38 -1.27 14.66
CA PHE A 484 -11.23 -1.55 15.54
C PHE A 484 -10.11 -0.51 15.48
N VAL A 485 -10.11 0.39 14.49
CA VAL A 485 -9.21 1.56 14.48
C VAL A 485 -9.71 2.68 15.40
N LEU A 486 -11.01 2.74 15.73
CA LEU A 486 -11.57 3.80 16.57
C LEU A 486 -11.00 3.84 18.00
N PRO A 487 -10.82 2.72 18.72
CA PRO A 487 -10.18 2.74 20.03
C PRO A 487 -8.81 3.41 20.01
N GLU A 488 -7.98 3.15 18.99
CA GLU A 488 -6.68 3.81 18.85
C GLU A 488 -6.82 5.33 18.66
N ILE A 489 -7.77 5.77 17.83
CA ILE A 489 -8.03 7.20 17.59
C ILE A 489 -8.51 7.89 18.87
N ILE A 490 -9.45 7.27 19.59
CA ILE A 490 -10.00 7.80 20.84
C ILE A 490 -8.91 7.85 21.92
N ALA A 491 -8.18 6.75 22.11
CA ALA A 491 -7.09 6.67 23.08
C ALA A 491 -5.98 7.69 22.76
N SER A 492 -5.64 7.90 21.49
CA SER A 492 -4.64 8.90 21.07
C SER A 492 -5.08 10.33 21.37
N LYS A 493 -6.39 10.61 21.39
CA LYS A 493 -6.94 11.92 21.77
C LYS A 493 -6.99 12.09 23.30
N VAL A 494 -7.48 11.09 24.02
CA VAL A 494 -7.65 11.12 25.49
C VAL A 494 -6.29 11.08 26.21
N PHE A 495 -5.41 10.17 25.79
CA PHE A 495 -4.07 9.95 26.31
C PHE A 495 -3.00 10.55 25.39
N SER A 496 -3.21 11.80 24.98
CA SER A 496 -2.28 12.48 24.08
C SER A 496 -0.90 12.68 24.71
N LYS A 497 0.16 12.54 23.91
CA LYS A 497 1.56 12.75 24.34
C LYS A 497 1.76 14.14 24.96
N LYS A 498 1.04 15.17 24.48
CA LYS A 498 1.12 16.54 25.00
C LYS A 498 0.69 16.62 26.48
N LYS A 499 -0.33 15.87 26.88
CA LYS A 499 -0.88 15.90 28.25
C LYS A 499 -0.22 14.87 29.17
N TRP A 500 0.12 13.69 28.64
CA TRP A 500 0.55 12.54 29.44
C TRP A 500 2.02 12.16 29.24
N GLY A 501 2.73 12.80 28.32
CA GLY A 501 4.09 12.40 27.94
C GLY A 501 5.15 12.56 29.02
N SER A 502 4.90 13.39 30.04
CA SER A 502 5.77 13.53 31.21
C SER A 502 5.61 12.40 32.24
N TRP A 503 4.55 11.58 32.12
CA TRP A 503 4.33 10.48 33.05
C TRP A 503 5.29 9.31 32.74
N PRO A 504 6.08 8.82 33.72
CA PRO A 504 7.09 7.78 33.47
C PRO A 504 6.52 6.47 32.89
N HIS A 505 5.28 6.12 33.23
CA HIS A 505 4.62 4.91 32.76
C HIS A 505 3.79 5.12 31.49
N TYR A 506 3.80 6.31 30.89
CA TYR A 506 3.07 6.58 29.65
C TYR A 506 3.42 5.60 28.53
N ARG A 507 4.71 5.25 28.40
CA ARG A 507 5.17 4.21 27.44
C ARG A 507 4.51 2.84 27.71
N HIS A 508 4.33 2.47 28.96
CA HIS A 508 3.70 1.19 29.33
C HIS A 508 2.20 1.21 29.04
N LEU A 509 1.52 2.33 29.31
CA LEU A 509 0.12 2.54 28.90
C LEU A 509 -0.04 2.44 27.38
N CYS A 510 0.85 3.06 26.61
CA CYS A 510 0.86 2.94 25.16
C CYS A 510 1.08 1.49 24.70
N ALA A 511 1.94 0.72 25.38
CA ALA A 511 2.16 -0.69 25.07
C ALA A 511 0.92 -1.55 25.37
N VAL A 512 0.21 -1.30 26.47
CA VAL A 512 -1.09 -1.97 26.74
C VAL A 512 -2.09 -1.67 25.62
N GLY A 513 -2.19 -0.40 25.20
CA GLY A 513 -3.03 -0.02 24.07
C GLY A 513 -2.62 -0.68 22.76
N ALA A 514 -1.31 -0.80 22.50
CA ALA A 514 -0.78 -1.50 21.34
C ALA A 514 -1.14 -3.00 21.34
N VAL A 515 -1.03 -3.67 22.48
CA VAL A 515 -1.42 -5.09 22.61
C VAL A 515 -2.91 -5.25 22.28
N GLY A 516 -3.78 -4.40 22.83
CA GLY A 516 -5.21 -4.40 22.51
C GLY A 516 -5.48 -4.20 21.02
N ASN A 517 -4.80 -3.24 20.39
CA ASN A 517 -4.91 -3.01 18.95
C ASN A 517 -4.46 -4.21 18.12
N ILE A 518 -3.34 -4.84 18.47
CA ILE A 518 -2.83 -6.02 17.76
C ILE A 518 -3.84 -7.17 17.86
N PHE A 519 -4.40 -7.44 19.05
CA PHE A 519 -5.42 -8.47 19.21
C PHE A 519 -6.67 -8.19 18.36
N MET A 520 -7.18 -6.95 18.37
CA MET A 520 -8.32 -6.58 17.53
C MET A 520 -8.04 -6.75 16.04
N MET A 521 -6.85 -6.34 15.58
CA MET A 521 -6.44 -6.53 14.18
C MET A 521 -6.27 -8.01 13.82
N MET A 522 -5.74 -8.84 14.74
CA MET A 522 -5.67 -10.29 14.55
C MET A 522 -7.06 -10.90 14.40
N VAL A 523 -8.01 -10.54 15.28
CA VAL A 523 -9.40 -11.02 15.21
C VAL A 523 -10.06 -10.63 13.89
N ALA A 524 -9.93 -9.38 13.46
CA ALA A 524 -10.49 -8.96 12.17
C ALA A 524 -9.92 -9.79 11.00
N ASN A 525 -8.61 -10.01 10.97
CA ASN A 525 -7.98 -10.79 9.89
C ASN A 525 -8.33 -12.28 9.94
N LEU A 526 -8.53 -12.87 11.13
CA LEU A 526 -9.04 -14.24 11.25
C LEU A 526 -10.44 -14.37 10.67
N VAL A 527 -11.32 -13.40 10.94
CA VAL A 527 -12.67 -13.35 10.35
C VAL A 527 -12.61 -13.18 8.83
N GLY A 528 -11.76 -12.29 8.33
CA GLY A 528 -11.74 -11.91 6.91
C GLY A 528 -11.01 -12.89 5.98
N PHE A 529 -9.91 -13.51 6.43
CA PHE A 529 -8.98 -14.23 5.55
C PHE A 529 -8.68 -15.67 5.94
N SER A 530 -9.07 -16.12 7.13
CA SER A 530 -8.65 -17.45 7.64
C SER A 530 -9.80 -18.34 8.07
N LEU A 531 -10.49 -18.01 9.16
CA LEU A 531 -11.44 -18.88 9.83
C LEU A 531 -12.91 -18.54 9.53
N GLY A 532 -13.19 -17.31 9.15
CA GLY A 532 -14.57 -16.81 9.06
C GLY A 532 -15.13 -16.42 10.44
N LEU A 533 -16.33 -15.83 10.46
CA LEU A 533 -16.92 -15.29 11.69
C LEU A 533 -17.20 -16.39 12.72
N GLU A 534 -17.88 -17.47 12.32
CA GLU A 534 -18.33 -18.54 13.22
C GLU A 534 -17.16 -19.24 13.93
N ASN A 535 -16.16 -19.69 13.15
CA ASN A 535 -15.00 -20.38 13.70
C ASN A 535 -14.12 -19.44 14.56
N THR A 536 -14.04 -18.14 14.21
CA THR A 536 -13.33 -17.16 15.05
C THR A 536 -14.03 -16.98 16.39
N MET A 537 -15.36 -16.89 16.41
CA MET A 537 -16.12 -16.79 17.66
C MET A 537 -15.98 -18.05 18.52
N LYS A 538 -15.96 -19.23 17.91
CA LYS A 538 -15.67 -20.49 18.61
C LYS A 538 -14.28 -20.47 19.26
N MET A 539 -13.24 -20.10 18.50
CA MET A 539 -11.88 -19.99 19.02
C MET A 539 -11.78 -19.00 20.19
N LEU A 540 -12.45 -17.85 20.10
CA LEU A 540 -12.49 -16.87 21.19
C LEU A 540 -13.22 -17.43 22.41
N SER A 541 -14.32 -18.15 22.22
CA SER A 541 -15.04 -18.83 23.31
C SER A 541 -14.15 -19.85 24.02
N ASP A 542 -13.40 -20.66 23.28
CA ASP A 542 -12.49 -21.66 23.87
C ASP A 542 -11.34 -21.00 24.65
N LEU A 543 -10.85 -19.87 24.14
CA LEU A 543 -9.76 -19.09 24.74
C LEU A 543 -10.19 -18.38 26.03
N PHE A 544 -11.42 -17.87 26.10
CA PHE A 544 -11.95 -17.20 27.30
C PHE A 544 -12.72 -18.14 28.25
N GLY A 545 -13.12 -19.32 27.78
CA GLY A 545 -13.91 -20.29 28.54
C GLY A 545 -13.10 -21.26 29.40
N SER A 546 -11.78 -21.33 29.24
CA SER A 546 -10.91 -22.26 29.98
C SER A 546 -9.79 -21.55 30.74
N LEU A 547 -9.40 -22.07 31.91
CA LEU A 547 -8.24 -21.56 32.68
C LEU A 547 -6.95 -21.64 31.86
N TYR A 548 -6.81 -22.71 31.06
CA TYR A 548 -5.70 -22.89 30.14
C TYR A 548 -5.70 -21.78 29.06
N GLY A 549 -6.85 -21.46 28.46
CA GLY A 549 -6.98 -20.36 27.51
C GLY A 549 -6.60 -19.00 28.10
N TRP A 550 -7.03 -18.72 29.33
CA TRP A 550 -6.61 -17.51 30.06
C TRP A 550 -5.10 -17.44 30.29
N SER A 551 -4.46 -18.58 30.59
CA SER A 551 -3.01 -18.64 30.76
C SER A 551 -2.26 -18.31 29.46
N ILE A 552 -2.75 -18.84 28.33
CA ILE A 552 -2.20 -18.54 27.00
C ILE A 552 -2.41 -17.07 26.65
N MET A 553 -3.60 -16.53 26.92
CA MET A 553 -3.89 -15.12 26.67
C MET A 553 -2.95 -14.20 27.47
N CYS A 554 -2.71 -14.51 28.74
CA CYS A 554 -1.78 -13.77 29.58
C CYS A 554 -0.34 -13.84 29.03
N CYS A 555 0.12 -15.04 28.65
CA CYS A 555 1.43 -15.22 28.04
C CYS A 555 1.56 -14.44 26.72
N CYS A 556 0.56 -14.52 25.84
CA CYS A 556 0.51 -13.76 24.59
C CYS A 556 0.51 -12.25 24.85
N PHE A 557 -0.26 -11.77 25.82
CA PHE A 557 -0.28 -10.37 26.20
C PHE A 557 1.11 -9.91 26.64
N CYS A 558 1.78 -10.65 27.52
CA CYS A 558 3.14 -10.34 27.98
C CYS A 558 4.15 -10.35 26.82
N ALA A 559 4.09 -11.35 25.93
CA ALA A 559 4.99 -11.44 24.77
C ALA A 559 4.79 -10.26 23.80
N ILE A 560 3.54 -9.95 23.44
CA ILE A 560 3.22 -8.82 22.55
C ILE A 560 3.58 -7.49 23.22
N PHE A 561 3.39 -7.38 24.55
CA PHE A 561 3.80 -6.19 25.31
C PHE A 561 5.31 -5.94 25.18
N VAL A 562 6.13 -6.98 25.40
CA VAL A 562 7.58 -6.90 25.22
C VAL A 562 7.94 -6.51 23.78
N CYS A 563 7.30 -7.13 22.78
CA CYS A 563 7.48 -6.76 21.39
C CYS A 563 7.14 -5.27 21.13
N ALA A 564 6.04 -4.76 21.68
CA ALA A 564 5.66 -3.35 21.56
C ALA A 564 6.71 -2.42 22.19
N GLN A 565 7.26 -2.79 23.35
CA GLN A 565 8.34 -2.02 24.00
C GLN A 565 9.60 -1.96 23.14
N MET A 566 10.02 -3.08 22.56
CA MET A 566 11.15 -3.11 21.63
C MET A 566 10.87 -2.25 20.39
N GLN A 567 9.67 -2.33 19.84
CA GLN A 567 9.29 -1.51 18.69
C GLN A 567 9.31 0.00 19.01
N PHE A 568 8.87 0.42 20.21
CA PHE A 568 8.97 1.82 20.63
C PHE A 568 10.41 2.32 20.66
N GLU A 569 11.33 1.54 21.22
CA GLU A 569 12.75 1.91 21.26
C GLU A 569 13.38 1.88 19.85
N ILE A 570 12.94 0.99 18.96
CA ILE A 570 13.32 1.05 17.53
C ILE A 570 12.87 2.38 16.92
N ARG A 571 11.64 2.85 17.17
CA ARG A 571 11.16 4.15 16.66
C ARG A 571 11.95 5.32 17.23
N GLU A 572 12.30 5.30 18.51
CA GLU A 572 13.15 6.34 19.11
C GLU A 572 14.58 6.27 18.55
N ALA A 573 15.13 5.07 18.29
CA ALA A 573 16.42 4.91 17.63
C ALA A 573 16.43 5.43 16.19
N GLU A 574 15.37 5.20 15.43
CA GLU A 574 15.16 5.79 14.10
C GLU A 574 15.19 7.33 14.20
N LYS A 575 14.46 7.93 15.14
CA LYS A 575 14.46 9.39 15.35
C LYS A 575 15.83 9.94 15.72
N ARG A 576 16.57 9.26 16.62
CA ARG A 576 17.94 9.63 16.99
C ARG A 576 18.89 9.61 15.80
N ARG A 577 18.67 8.70 14.84
CA ARG A 577 19.40 8.64 13.56
C ARG A 577 18.88 9.61 12.51
N GLY A 578 17.85 10.41 12.79
CA GLY A 578 17.24 11.32 11.82
C GLY A 578 16.38 10.61 10.77
N ILE A 579 15.95 9.38 11.02
CA ILE A 579 15.05 8.60 10.17
C ILE A 579 13.62 8.84 10.64
N PHE A 580 12.84 9.57 9.85
CA PHE A 580 11.44 9.86 10.14
C PHE A 580 10.56 9.17 9.11
N ARG A 581 9.98 8.05 9.53
CA ARG A 581 8.94 7.36 8.77
C ARG A 581 7.62 7.71 9.41
N ASN A 582 6.69 8.33 8.67
CA ASN A 582 5.36 8.72 9.16
C ASN A 582 4.43 7.49 9.41
N CYS A 583 5.01 6.33 9.74
CA CYS A 583 4.34 5.04 9.93
C CYS A 583 4.88 4.25 11.13
#